data_AF-A0AAD7H8X0-F1
#
_entry.id   AF-A0AAD7H8X0-F1
#
_cell.length_a   1.000
_cell.length_b   1.000
_cell.length_c   1.000
_cell.angle_alpha   90.00
_cell.angle_beta   90.00
_cell.angle_gamma   90.00
#
_symmetry.space_group_name_H-M   'P 1'
#
loop_
_entity.id
_entity.type
_entity.pdbx_description
1 polymer ?
#
loop_
_entity_poly.entity_id
_entity_poly.type
_entity_poly.pdbx_seq_one_letter_code
_entity_poly.pdbx_strand_id
1 'polypeptide(L)'
;MSDAKEMAIWLQALLGQGRHPTQNKTVIPAEVIHRVSSGVVVSQPVAQFLEDAPKVYGGGQSRGTYRGFEYIEHGGTVWGFRSAITRVPNQNLGVAVLSNDNTFGTQMVKAVRFYILDEALSLEAVNWTERLKSEIISSIKNGIPTPRPTNPSPSFPISELAGIY
;
A
#
# COMPACT_ATOMS: atom_id res chain seq x y z
N MET A 1 -17.59 -0.30 3.14
CA MET A 1 -17.37 -0.42 1.68
C MET A 1 -17.25 0.98 1.10
N SER A 2 -16.56 1.16 -0.02
CA SER A 2 -16.36 2.47 -0.67
C SER A 2 -16.12 2.28 -2.18
N ASP A 3 -16.08 3.37 -2.95
CA ASP A 3 -15.83 3.38 -4.40
C ASP A 3 -14.73 4.40 -4.82
N ALA A 4 -14.45 4.47 -6.12
CA ALA A 4 -13.41 5.36 -6.66
C ALA A 4 -13.72 6.85 -6.42
N LYS A 5 -15.00 7.26 -6.44
CA LYS A 5 -15.41 8.65 -6.25
C LYS A 5 -15.22 9.08 -4.80
N GLU A 6 -15.64 8.24 -3.85
CA GLU A 6 -15.43 8.48 -2.42
C GLU A 6 -13.94 8.47 -2.07
N MET A 7 -13.16 7.53 -2.61
CA MET A 7 -11.71 7.49 -2.42
C MET A 7 -11.01 8.73 -2.97
N ALA A 8 -11.48 9.28 -4.09
CA ALA A 8 -10.98 10.54 -4.62
C ALA A 8 -11.28 11.73 -3.68
N ILE A 9 -12.45 11.77 -3.06
CA ILE A 9 -12.79 12.81 -2.06
C ILE A 9 -11.89 12.66 -0.83
N TRP A 10 -11.68 11.44 -0.35
CA TRP A 10 -10.81 11.15 0.78
C TRP A 10 -9.36 11.53 0.50
N LEU A 11 -8.82 11.17 -0.66
CA LEU A 11 -7.47 11.56 -1.10
C LEU A 11 -7.32 13.08 -1.20
N GLN A 12 -8.31 13.78 -1.77
CA GLN A 12 -8.30 15.24 -1.84
C GLN A 12 -8.32 15.87 -0.44
N ALA A 13 -9.11 15.33 0.49
CA ALA A 13 -9.10 15.81 1.87
C ALA A 13 -7.73 15.58 2.52
N LEU A 14 -7.12 14.42 2.31
CA LEU A 14 -5.80 14.08 2.83
C LEU A 14 -4.66 14.94 2.25
N LEU A 15 -4.74 15.31 0.98
CA LEU A 15 -3.80 16.24 0.33
C LEU A 15 -4.05 17.69 0.79
N GLY A 16 -5.32 18.06 0.95
CA GLY A 16 -5.77 19.36 1.45
C GLY A 16 -5.67 19.53 2.97
N GLN A 17 -4.76 18.81 3.64
CA GLN A 17 -4.51 18.89 5.08
C GLN A 17 -5.77 18.71 5.94
N GLY A 18 -6.67 17.83 5.49
CA GLY A 18 -7.89 17.42 6.19
C GLY A 18 -9.11 18.28 5.92
N ARG A 19 -9.03 19.22 4.97
CA ARG A 19 -10.17 20.02 4.51
C ARG A 19 -10.96 19.28 3.44
N HIS A 20 -12.28 19.16 3.62
CA HIS A 20 -13.15 18.58 2.60
C HIS A 20 -13.09 19.40 1.31
N PRO A 21 -12.94 18.77 0.12
CA PRO A 21 -12.66 19.47 -1.13
C PRO A 21 -13.73 20.50 -1.54
N THR A 22 -15.00 20.24 -1.24
CA THR A 22 -16.13 21.10 -1.67
C THR A 22 -16.88 21.82 -0.54
N GLN A 23 -16.74 21.38 0.71
CA GLN A 23 -17.57 21.88 1.83
C GLN A 23 -16.85 22.96 2.64
N ASN A 24 -15.59 23.27 2.29
CA ASN A 24 -14.71 24.20 3.01
C ASN A 24 -14.62 23.95 4.53
N LYS A 25 -14.86 22.70 4.96
CA LYS A 25 -14.84 22.28 6.37
C LYS A 25 -13.63 21.40 6.62
N THR A 26 -12.89 21.68 7.70
CA THR A 26 -11.87 20.77 8.20
C THR A 26 -12.54 19.58 8.87
N VAL A 27 -12.36 18.39 8.31
CA VAL A 27 -12.93 17.13 8.80
C VAL A 27 -11.89 16.27 9.53
N ILE A 28 -10.60 16.52 9.26
CA ILE A 28 -9.48 15.90 9.98
C ILE A 28 -8.50 17.03 10.33
N PRO A 29 -8.05 17.20 11.58
CA PRO A 29 -7.00 18.14 11.89
C PRO A 29 -5.70 17.78 11.16
N ALA A 30 -5.00 18.76 10.60
CA ALA A 30 -3.76 18.54 9.84
C ALA A 30 -2.70 17.79 10.67
N GLU A 31 -2.59 18.12 11.97
CA GLU A 31 -1.66 17.44 12.90
C GLU A 31 -1.90 15.93 12.98
N VAL A 32 -3.16 15.47 12.89
CA VAL A 32 -3.50 14.06 12.92
C VAL A 32 -2.98 13.40 11.65
N ILE A 33 -3.19 14.03 10.49
CA ILE A 33 -2.68 13.52 9.20
C ILE A 33 -1.15 13.38 9.23
N HIS A 34 -0.44 14.39 9.74
CA HIS A 34 1.02 14.35 9.87
C HIS A 34 1.46 13.25 10.84
N ARG A 35 0.78 13.11 11.98
CA ARG A 35 1.12 12.09 12.98
C ARG A 35 0.93 10.68 12.43
N VAL A 36 -0.20 10.38 11.80
CA VAL A 36 -0.49 9.03 11.29
C VAL A 36 0.35 8.66 10.06
N SER A 37 0.83 9.64 9.31
CA SER A 37 1.73 9.43 8.15
C SER A 37 3.22 9.51 8.47
N SER A 38 3.57 9.71 9.75
CA SER A 38 4.96 9.67 10.20
C SER A 38 5.45 8.22 10.28
N GLY A 39 6.69 7.97 9.84
CA GLY A 39 7.33 6.67 10.02
C GLY A 39 7.68 6.44 11.49
N VAL A 40 7.22 5.32 12.05
CA VAL A 40 7.51 4.90 13.43
C VAL A 40 8.46 3.71 13.44
N VAL A 41 8.29 2.79 12.50
CA VAL A 41 9.13 1.59 12.35
C VAL A 41 9.58 1.43 10.91
N VAL A 42 10.73 0.81 10.70
CA VAL A 42 11.15 0.36 9.37
C VAL A 42 10.36 -0.91 9.04
N SER A 43 9.50 -0.86 8.02
CA SER A 43 8.70 -2.01 7.57
C SER A 43 9.34 -2.75 6.41
N GLN A 44 10.15 -2.04 5.61
CA GLN A 44 10.91 -2.61 4.52
C GLN A 44 12.32 -1.99 4.53
N PRO A 45 13.31 -2.66 5.15
CA PRO A 45 14.64 -2.09 5.32
C PRO A 45 15.45 -2.01 4.03
N VAL A 46 15.07 -2.78 3.00
CA VAL A 46 15.75 -2.84 1.71
C VAL A 46 14.73 -2.60 0.61
N ALA A 47 15.04 -1.66 -0.29
CA ALA A 47 14.20 -1.37 -1.45
C ALA A 47 14.02 -2.62 -2.31
N GLN A 48 12.80 -2.87 -2.79
CA GLN A 48 12.53 -3.99 -3.69
C GLN A 48 13.05 -3.72 -5.10
N PHE A 49 12.96 -2.46 -5.55
CA PHE A 49 13.35 -2.02 -6.88
C PHE A 49 14.29 -0.83 -6.79
N LEU A 50 15.03 -0.55 -7.87
CA LEU A 50 15.91 0.61 -7.97
C LEU A 50 15.14 1.94 -7.89
N GLU A 51 13.88 1.92 -8.31
CA GLU A 51 12.96 3.05 -8.25
C GLU A 51 12.46 3.33 -6.83
N ASP A 52 12.59 2.38 -5.90
CA ASP A 52 12.10 2.51 -4.52
C ASP A 52 13.24 2.82 -3.54
N ALA A 53 12.88 3.33 -2.36
CA ALA A 53 13.74 3.37 -1.17
C ALA A 53 13.19 2.46 -0.06
N PRO A 54 13.97 2.19 1.01
CA PRO A 54 13.44 1.58 2.22
C PRO A 54 12.17 2.29 2.71
N LYS A 55 11.22 1.51 3.24
CA LYS A 55 9.93 2.02 3.70
C LYS A 55 9.83 1.99 5.21
N VAL A 56 9.15 3.00 5.72
CA VAL A 56 8.73 3.09 7.12
C VAL A 56 7.22 2.96 7.20
N TYR A 57 6.73 2.54 8.37
CA TYR A 57 5.31 2.39 8.66
C TYR A 57 4.94 3.14 9.94
N GLY A 58 3.74 3.71 9.96
CA GLY A 58 3.23 4.52 11.05
C GLY A 58 1.80 4.16 11.44
N GLY A 59 0.95 5.18 11.63
CA GLY A 59 -0.46 5.04 11.97
C GLY A 59 -1.30 4.52 10.80
N GLY A 60 -1.11 3.23 10.47
CA GLY A 60 -1.88 2.56 9.42
C GLY A 60 -1.45 2.93 8.00
N GLN A 61 -0.24 3.45 7.80
CA GLN A 61 0.25 3.91 6.48
C GLN A 61 1.74 3.61 6.34
N SER A 62 2.15 3.24 5.13
CA SER A 62 3.56 3.18 4.74
C SER A 62 3.99 4.52 4.16
N ARG A 63 5.25 4.88 4.35
CA ARG A 63 5.89 6.04 3.73
C ARG A 63 7.24 5.62 3.15
N GLY A 64 7.55 6.16 1.98
CA GLY A 64 8.81 5.89 1.28
C GLY A 64 9.00 6.89 0.16
N THR A 65 9.96 6.62 -0.71
CA THR A 65 10.16 7.42 -1.92
C THR A 65 10.12 6.53 -3.14
N TYR A 66 9.51 7.04 -4.21
CA TYR A 66 9.51 6.45 -5.55
C TYR A 66 10.22 7.43 -6.48
N ARG A 67 11.40 7.07 -6.97
CA ARG A 67 12.24 7.86 -7.88
C ARG A 67 12.49 9.29 -7.38
N GLY A 68 12.74 9.41 -6.08
CA GLY A 68 12.97 10.68 -5.39
C GLY A 68 11.70 11.41 -4.93
N PHE A 69 10.52 10.96 -5.32
CA PHE A 69 9.25 11.53 -4.86
C PHE A 69 8.76 10.82 -3.62
N GLU A 70 8.62 11.57 -2.52
CA GLU A 70 8.01 11.05 -1.31
C GLU A 70 6.54 10.68 -1.55
N TYR A 71 6.18 9.48 -1.14
CA TYR A 71 4.79 9.02 -1.16
C TYR A 71 4.38 8.45 0.21
N ILE A 72 3.08 8.49 0.46
CA ILE A 72 2.40 7.81 1.57
C ILE A 72 1.37 6.86 0.97
N GLU A 73 1.36 5.61 1.40
CA GLU A 73 0.50 4.57 0.83
C GLU A 73 -0.15 3.65 1.86
N HIS A 74 -1.20 2.97 1.43
CA HIS A 74 -1.68 1.74 2.06
C HIS A 74 -2.26 0.80 1.00
N GLY A 75 -1.98 -0.50 1.16
CA GLY A 75 -2.62 -1.55 0.37
C GLY A 75 -3.90 -2.07 1.04
N GLY A 76 -4.80 -2.67 0.28
CA GLY A 76 -5.96 -3.37 0.82
C GLY A 76 -6.04 -4.77 0.25
N THR A 77 -6.39 -5.74 1.09
CA THR A 77 -6.54 -7.14 0.70
C THR A 77 -7.67 -7.77 1.50
N VAL A 78 -8.69 -8.24 0.79
CA VAL A 78 -9.75 -9.10 1.31
C VAL A 78 -10.13 -10.09 0.20
N TRP A 79 -10.86 -11.15 0.51
CA TRP A 79 -11.30 -12.15 -0.46
C TRP A 79 -11.94 -11.48 -1.69
N GLY A 80 -11.35 -11.72 -2.87
CA GLY A 80 -11.85 -11.16 -4.13
C GLY A 80 -11.49 -9.70 -4.41
N PHE A 81 -10.89 -8.95 -3.47
CA PHE A 81 -10.61 -7.52 -3.69
C PHE A 81 -9.20 -7.11 -3.26
N ARG A 82 -8.60 -6.23 -4.06
CA ARG A 82 -7.29 -5.64 -3.84
C ARG A 82 -7.37 -4.14 -4.07
N SER A 83 -6.61 -3.39 -3.28
CA SER A 83 -6.47 -1.96 -3.50
C SER A 83 -5.05 -1.48 -3.24
N ALA A 84 -4.69 -0.41 -3.92
CA ALA A 84 -3.50 0.37 -3.63
C ALA A 84 -3.91 1.85 -3.63
N ILE A 85 -3.72 2.51 -2.49
CA ILE A 85 -4.03 3.93 -2.33
C ILE A 85 -2.74 4.65 -1.96
N THR A 86 -2.39 5.67 -2.74
CA THR A 86 -1.11 6.36 -2.63
C THR A 86 -1.31 7.86 -2.84
N ARG A 87 -0.62 8.68 -2.06
CA ARG A 87 -0.54 10.13 -2.24
C ARG A 87 0.92 10.56 -2.28
N VAL A 88 1.22 11.53 -3.13
CA VAL A 88 2.51 12.21 -3.28
C VAL A 88 2.28 13.67 -2.87
N PRO A 89 2.38 14.00 -1.57
CA PRO A 89 1.88 15.28 -1.04
C PRO A 89 2.54 16.49 -1.70
N ASN A 90 3.84 16.42 -1.95
CA ASN A 90 4.63 17.50 -2.55
C ASN A 90 4.24 17.80 -4.01
N GLN A 91 3.50 16.89 -4.65
CA GLN A 91 3.04 17.02 -6.04
C GLN A 91 1.51 17.21 -6.10
N ASN A 92 0.84 17.33 -4.95
CA ASN A 92 -0.61 17.38 -4.84
C ASN A 92 -1.32 16.26 -5.64
N LEU A 93 -0.71 15.07 -5.66
CA LEU A 93 -1.16 13.93 -6.46
C LEU A 93 -1.68 12.81 -5.56
N GLY A 94 -2.84 12.25 -5.91
CA GLY A 94 -3.44 11.10 -5.24
C GLY A 94 -3.90 10.06 -6.26
N VAL A 95 -3.63 8.79 -5.97
CA VAL A 95 -3.95 7.65 -6.83
C VAL A 95 -4.62 6.57 -5.98
N ALA A 96 -5.80 6.12 -6.39
CA ALA A 96 -6.48 4.97 -5.82
C ALA A 96 -6.76 3.96 -6.94
N VAL A 97 -6.22 2.75 -6.81
CA VAL A 97 -6.46 1.65 -7.75
C VAL A 97 -7.17 0.54 -7.00
N LEU A 98 -8.27 0.05 -7.57
CA LEU A 98 -9.09 -1.03 -7.02
C LEU A 98 -9.15 -2.17 -8.05
N SER A 99 -9.10 -3.40 -7.57
CA SER A 99 -9.25 -4.60 -8.40
C SER A 99 -10.14 -5.61 -7.68
N ASN A 100 -10.99 -6.28 -8.45
CA ASN A 100 -11.80 -7.41 -8.04
C ASN A 100 -11.17 -8.77 -8.44
N ASP A 101 -9.88 -8.77 -8.74
CA ASP A 101 -9.13 -9.99 -9.02
C ASP A 101 -8.50 -10.53 -7.74
N ASN A 102 -8.81 -11.79 -7.40
CA ASN A 102 -8.30 -12.43 -6.19
C ASN A 102 -6.87 -12.96 -6.34
N THR A 103 -6.49 -13.36 -7.54
CA THR A 103 -5.30 -14.17 -7.82
C THR A 103 -4.08 -13.29 -8.05
N PHE A 104 -4.22 -12.31 -8.94
CA PHE A 104 -3.17 -11.39 -9.40
C PHE A 104 -3.49 -9.92 -9.10
N GLY A 105 -4.64 -9.65 -8.45
CA GLY A 105 -5.06 -8.28 -8.17
C GLY A 105 -4.02 -7.45 -7.41
N THR A 106 -3.23 -8.05 -6.51
CA THR A 106 -2.18 -7.34 -5.75
C THR A 106 -1.12 -6.75 -6.68
N GLN A 107 -0.68 -7.53 -7.66
CA GLN A 107 0.32 -7.11 -8.63
C GLN A 107 -0.29 -6.17 -9.67
N MET A 108 -1.55 -6.39 -10.06
CA MET A 108 -2.24 -5.53 -11.00
C MET A 108 -2.45 -4.11 -10.44
N VAL A 109 -2.93 -3.97 -9.19
CA VAL A 109 -3.08 -2.64 -8.57
C VAL A 109 -1.73 -1.95 -8.39
N LYS A 110 -0.66 -2.71 -8.10
CA LYS A 110 0.71 -2.18 -7.99
C LYS A 110 1.25 -1.69 -9.34
N ALA A 111 1.07 -2.47 -10.41
CA ALA A 111 1.50 -2.13 -11.77
C ALA A 111 0.82 -0.85 -12.26
N VAL A 112 -0.51 -0.81 -12.16
CA VAL A 112 -1.31 0.35 -12.60
C VAL A 112 -0.97 1.59 -11.78
N ARG A 113 -0.81 1.45 -10.45
CA ARG A 113 -0.40 2.58 -9.62
C ARG A 113 0.92 3.17 -10.08
N PHE A 114 1.97 2.35 -10.23
CA PHE A 114 3.28 2.89 -10.62
C PHE A 114 3.30 3.45 -12.04
N TYR A 115 2.56 2.84 -12.96
CA TYR A 115 2.34 3.42 -14.29
C TYR A 115 1.71 4.82 -14.22
N ILE A 116 0.66 4.99 -13.41
CA ILE A 116 0.02 6.31 -13.21
C ILE A 116 1.01 7.30 -12.57
N LEU A 117 1.84 6.86 -11.62
CA LEU A 117 2.85 7.72 -11.02
C LEU A 117 3.93 8.14 -12.01
N ASP A 118 4.43 7.22 -12.84
CA ASP A 118 5.41 7.56 -13.89
C ASP A 118 4.84 8.62 -14.85
N GLU A 119 3.61 8.42 -15.35
CA GLU A 119 2.94 9.37 -16.24
C GLU A 119 2.67 10.73 -15.56
N ALA A 120 2.06 10.72 -14.37
CA ALA A 120 1.67 11.95 -13.67
C ALA A 120 2.86 12.78 -13.19
N LEU A 121 4.01 12.13 -12.94
CA LEU A 121 5.26 12.79 -12.53
C LEU A 121 6.18 13.07 -13.73
N SER A 122 5.73 12.81 -14.97
CA SER A 122 6.50 13.01 -16.20
C SER A 122 7.85 12.26 -16.20
N LEU A 123 7.85 11.04 -15.70
CA LEU A 123 9.01 10.17 -15.63
C LEU A 123 9.03 9.19 -16.80
N GLU A 124 10.21 8.68 -17.14
CA GLU A 124 10.32 7.61 -18.13
C GLU A 124 9.56 6.36 -17.67
N ALA A 125 8.63 5.86 -18.48
CA ALA A 125 7.77 4.75 -18.11
C ALA A 125 8.57 3.46 -17.90
N VAL A 126 8.38 2.84 -16.74
CA VAL A 126 8.89 1.50 -16.46
C VAL A 126 7.82 0.47 -16.84
N ASN A 127 8.22 -0.62 -17.51
CA ASN A 127 7.30 -1.73 -17.81
C ASN A 127 7.02 -2.57 -16.55
N TRP A 128 6.21 -2.01 -15.65
CA TRP A 128 5.83 -2.65 -14.38
C TRP A 128 5.07 -3.95 -14.58
N THR A 129 4.27 -4.05 -15.65
CA THR A 129 3.52 -5.27 -15.98
C THR A 129 4.45 -6.44 -16.20
N GLU A 130 5.44 -6.29 -17.10
CA GLU A 130 6.37 -7.38 -17.41
C GLU A 130 7.29 -7.71 -16.23
N ARG A 131 7.75 -6.69 -15.49
CA ARG A 131 8.59 -6.87 -14.30
C ARG A 131 7.86 -7.67 -13.22
N LEU A 132 6.64 -7.26 -12.86
CA LEU A 132 5.86 -7.94 -11.82
C LEU A 132 5.41 -9.33 -12.27
N LYS A 133 5.07 -9.51 -13.56
CA LYS A 133 4.80 -10.84 -14.13
C LYS A 133 6.00 -11.77 -14.00
N SER A 134 7.20 -11.27 -14.30
CA SER A 134 8.44 -12.04 -14.16
C SER A 134 8.72 -12.43 -12.70
N GLU A 135 8.48 -11.53 -11.74
CA GLU A 135 8.56 -11.85 -10.31
C GLU A 135 7.58 -12.96 -9.91
N ILE A 136 6.32 -12.92 -10.37
CA ILE A 136 5.33 -13.95 -10.10
C ILE A 136 5.80 -15.31 -10.65
N ILE A 137 6.23 -15.36 -11.91
CA ILE A 137 6.69 -16.61 -12.55
C ILE A 137 7.90 -17.18 -11.79
N SER A 138 8.85 -16.33 -11.41
CA SER A 138 10.00 -16.72 -10.60
C SER A 138 9.58 -17.26 -9.24
N SER A 139 8.67 -16.58 -8.55
CA SER A 139 8.14 -17.01 -7.26
C SER A 139 7.40 -18.34 -7.34
N ILE A 140 6.67 -18.61 -8.42
CA ILE A 140 5.98 -19.89 -8.62
C ILE A 140 7.00 -21.01 -8.86
N LYS A 141 8.02 -20.76 -9.70
CA LYS A 141 9.07 -21.75 -9.99
C LYS A 141 9.92 -22.09 -8.76
N ASN A 142 10.22 -21.09 -7.94
CA ASN A 142 11.07 -21.23 -6.76
C ASN A 142 10.29 -21.55 -5.48
N GLY A 143 8.96 -21.55 -5.54
CA GLY A 143 8.10 -21.85 -4.40
C GLY A 143 8.26 -23.32 -4.01
N ILE A 144 9.00 -23.58 -2.94
CA ILE A 144 8.96 -24.89 -2.27
C ILE A 144 7.70 -24.88 -1.40
N PRO A 145 6.66 -25.66 -1.71
CA PRO A 145 5.53 -25.78 -0.80
C PRO A 145 6.06 -26.30 0.54
N THR A 146 5.89 -25.53 1.61
CA THR A 146 6.18 -26.01 2.96
C THR A 146 5.26 -27.20 3.21
N PRO A 147 5.80 -28.43 3.36
CA PRO A 147 4.96 -29.59 3.61
C PRO A 147 4.14 -29.34 4.85
N ARG A 148 2.84 -29.66 4.81
CA ARG A 148 2.03 -29.66 6.03
C ARG A 148 2.71 -30.60 7.04
N PRO A 149 2.97 -30.17 8.28
CA PRO A 149 3.49 -31.06 9.30
C PRO A 149 2.60 -32.30 9.42
N THR A 150 3.20 -33.49 9.51
CA THR A 150 2.46 -34.76 9.62
C THR A 150 1.69 -34.88 10.94
N ASN A 151 2.15 -34.19 11.99
CA ASN A 151 1.49 -34.11 13.29
C ASN A 151 1.53 -32.66 13.81
N PRO A 152 0.59 -31.80 13.38
CA PRO A 152 0.58 -30.42 13.83
C PRO A 152 0.25 -30.38 15.34
N SER A 153 1.15 -29.78 16.12
CA SER A 153 0.89 -29.47 17.53
C SER A 153 0.77 -27.95 17.71
N PRO A 154 -0.04 -27.46 18.67
CA PRO A 154 -0.10 -26.05 18.99
C PRO A 154 1.27 -25.51 19.37
N SER A 155 1.60 -24.29 18.94
CA SER A 155 2.86 -23.63 19.36
C SER A 155 2.91 -23.38 20.87
N PHE A 156 1.74 -23.26 21.52
CA PHE A 156 1.57 -23.11 22.96
C PHE A 156 0.30 -23.82 23.45
N PRO A 157 0.25 -24.32 24.69
CA PRO A 157 -0.98 -24.80 25.32
C PRO A 157 -2.08 -23.74 25.29
N ILE A 158 -3.34 -24.16 25.09
CA ILE A 158 -4.49 -23.24 25.02
C ILE A 158 -4.63 -22.37 26.28
N SER A 159 -4.22 -22.91 27.44
CA SER A 159 -4.22 -22.21 28.73
C SER A 159 -3.25 -21.04 28.77
N GLU A 160 -2.16 -21.08 28.01
CA GLU A 160 -1.18 -19.99 27.92
C GLU A 160 -1.61 -18.88 26.94
N LEU A 161 -2.63 -19.15 26.12
CA LEU A 161 -3.22 -18.18 25.19
C LEU A 161 -4.41 -17.42 25.81
N ALA A 162 -4.89 -17.86 26.98
CA ALA A 162 -5.89 -17.13 27.73
C ALA A 162 -5.24 -15.89 28.34
N GLY A 163 -5.57 -14.71 27.82
CA GLY A 163 -5.17 -13.44 28.43
C GLY A 163 -5.70 -13.34 29.87
N ILE A 164 -5.03 -12.54 30.68
CA ILE A 164 -5.52 -12.20 32.03
C ILE A 164 -6.71 -11.26 31.84
N TYR A 165 -7.89 -11.68 32.25
CA TYR A 165 -9.11 -10.86 32.27
C TYR A 165 -9.35 -10.26 33.65
#